data_AF-A0A2D8C3B0-F1
#
_entry.id   AF-A0A2D8C3B0-F1
#
_cell.length_a   1.000
_cell.length_b   1.000
_cell.length_c   1.000
_cell.angle_alpha   90.00
_cell.angle_beta   90.00
_cell.angle_gamma   90.00
#
_symmetry.space_group_name_H-M   'P 1'
#
loop_
_entity.id
_entity.type
_entity.pdbx_description
1 polymer ?
#
loop_
_entity_poly.entity_id
_entity_poly.type
_entity_poly.pdbx_seq_one_letter_code
_entity_poly.pdbx_strand_id
1 'polypeptide(L)'
;MNKLAKLLPALALVLGATLAMAMNFANPQPMQVFAEDPENPGQFIDVTSLEPGVDYICDQTGDCLYDAPNGNVVQQGTFIDLR
;
A
#
# COMPACT_ATOMS: atom_id res chain seq x y z
N MET A 1 -0.19 -32.26 -37.78
CA MET A 1 -0.33 -30.80 -37.59
C MET A 1 -0.36 -30.51 -36.09
N ASN A 2 0.81 -30.28 -35.46
CA ASN A 2 0.94 -30.09 -34.00
C ASN A 2 1.62 -28.75 -33.69
N LYS A 3 1.01 -27.62 -34.08
CA LYS A 3 1.63 -26.29 -33.93
C LYS A 3 1.03 -25.42 -32.82
N LEU A 4 -0.05 -25.85 -32.17
CA LEU A 4 -0.73 -25.04 -31.12
C LEU A 4 -0.13 -25.23 -29.71
N ALA A 5 0.63 -26.30 -29.45
CA ALA A 5 1.17 -26.58 -28.12
C ALA A 5 2.45 -25.79 -27.76
N LYS A 6 3.03 -25.02 -28.69
CA LYS A 6 4.30 -24.29 -28.49
C LYS A 6 4.15 -22.82 -28.09
N LEU A 7 2.93 -22.28 -28.05
CA LEU A 7 2.67 -20.88 -27.70
C LEU A 7 2.10 -20.67 -26.29
N LEU A 8 2.05 -21.74 -25.48
CA LEU A 8 1.54 -21.68 -24.10
C LEU A 8 2.50 -21.09 -23.04
N PRO A 9 3.85 -21.10 -23.16
CA PRO A 9 4.69 -20.71 -22.03
C PRO A 9 4.86 -19.19 -21.88
N ALA A 10 4.45 -18.39 -22.88
CA ALA A 10 4.60 -16.94 -22.83
C ALA A 10 3.50 -16.24 -22.02
N LEU A 11 2.33 -16.87 -21.83
CA LEU A 11 1.19 -16.30 -21.11
C LEU A 11 1.26 -16.49 -19.59
N ALA A 12 2.12 -17.39 -19.10
CA ALA A 12 2.26 -17.65 -17.67
C ALA A 12 3.16 -16.62 -16.94
N LEU A 13 4.07 -15.95 -17.65
CA LEU A 13 5.08 -15.06 -17.04
C LEU A 13 4.55 -13.63 -16.81
N VAL A 14 3.50 -13.21 -17.52
CA VAL A 14 2.93 -11.85 -17.38
C VAL A 14 1.91 -11.77 -16.23
N LEU A 15 1.37 -12.90 -15.77
CA LEU A 15 0.36 -12.93 -14.69
C LEU A 15 0.97 -12.82 -13.27
N GLY A 16 2.29 -12.95 -13.12
CA GLY A 16 2.96 -12.88 -11.82
C GLY A 16 3.24 -11.46 -11.33
N ALA A 17 3.28 -10.47 -12.23
CA ALA A 17 3.70 -9.11 -11.89
C ALA A 17 2.56 -8.22 -11.37
N THR A 18 1.29 -8.65 -11.46
CA THR A 18 0.13 -7.82 -11.09
C THR A 18 -0.53 -8.22 -9.77
N LEU A 19 -0.08 -9.30 -9.12
CA LEU A 19 -0.66 -9.79 -7.86
C LEU A 19 -0.08 -9.13 -6.60
N ALA A 20 0.99 -8.35 -6.72
CA ALA A 20 1.63 -7.68 -5.57
C ALA A 20 0.95 -6.35 -5.16
N MET A 21 0.06 -5.79 -5.99
CA MET A 21 -0.59 -4.49 -5.72
C MET A 21 -2.06 -4.60 -5.31
N ALA A 22 -2.49 -5.76 -4.78
CA ALA A 22 -3.90 -5.98 -4.42
C ALA A 22 -4.13 -6.56 -3.02
N MET A 23 -3.09 -6.61 -2.17
CA MET A 23 -3.22 -7.03 -0.77
C MET A 23 -3.52 -5.82 0.14
N ASN A 24 -4.54 -5.02 -0.17
CA ASN A 24 -5.07 -4.02 0.77
C ASN A 24 -6.60 -4.10 0.94
N PHE A 25 -7.28 -5.05 0.29
CA PHE A 25 -8.75 -5.17 0.35
C PHE A 25 -9.21 -6.22 1.36
N ALA A 26 -8.93 -6.03 2.65
CA ALA A 26 -9.55 -6.86 3.69
C ALA A 26 -9.57 -6.22 5.09
N ASN A 27 -10.15 -5.02 5.24
CA ASN A 27 -10.75 -4.68 6.54
C ASN A 27 -12.02 -3.81 6.35
N PRO A 28 -13.24 -4.33 6.61
CA PRO A 28 -14.51 -3.64 6.35
C PRO A 28 -14.93 -2.65 7.46
N GLN A 29 -13.98 -2.12 8.23
CA GLN A 29 -14.21 -1.04 9.18
C GLN A 29 -13.30 0.12 8.75
N PRO A 30 -13.79 1.36 8.56
CA PRO A 30 -12.91 2.51 8.48
C PRO A 30 -12.31 2.70 9.87
N MET A 31 -11.25 1.95 10.18
CA MET A 31 -10.33 2.37 11.21
C MET A 31 -9.79 3.69 10.70
N GLN A 32 -10.08 4.78 11.41
CA GLN A 32 -9.45 6.05 11.11
C GLN A 32 -7.95 5.80 11.18
N VAL A 33 -7.26 6.07 10.08
CA VAL A 33 -5.81 5.88 9.98
C VAL A 33 -5.16 7.23 9.85
N PHE A 34 -4.10 7.40 10.63
CA PHE A 34 -3.34 8.63 10.68
C PHE A 34 -1.92 8.35 10.26
N ALA A 35 -1.32 9.25 9.47
CA ALA A 35 0.10 9.23 9.18
C ALA A 35 0.78 10.38 9.92
N GLU A 36 2.00 10.19 10.40
CA GLU A 36 2.80 11.31 10.91
C GLU A 36 3.38 12.09 9.72
N ASP A 37 3.27 13.41 9.76
CA ASP A 37 3.86 14.29 8.75
C ASP A 37 5.39 14.26 8.86
N PRO A 38 6.11 13.78 7.82
CA PRO A 38 7.58 13.71 7.85
C PRO A 38 8.24 15.09 7.88
N GLU A 39 7.56 16.15 7.43
CA GLU A 39 8.06 17.52 7.48
C GLU A 39 7.80 18.20 8.83
N ASN A 40 6.76 17.74 9.56
CA ASN A 40 6.32 18.31 10.83
C ASN A 40 6.13 17.21 11.90
N PRO A 41 7.21 16.75 12.54
CA PRO A 41 7.13 15.68 13.54
C PRO A 41 6.19 16.07 14.69
N GLY A 42 5.28 15.16 15.05
CA GLY A 42 4.19 15.35 16.01
C GLY A 42 2.88 15.86 15.42
N GLN A 43 2.81 16.15 14.11
CA GLN A 43 1.55 16.37 13.41
C GLN A 43 1.08 15.09 12.73
N PHE A 44 -0.21 14.78 12.89
CA PHE A 44 -0.83 13.59 12.31
C PHE A 44 -1.87 14.00 11.27
N ILE A 45 -1.75 13.43 10.08
CA ILE A 45 -2.64 13.66 8.94
C ILE A 45 -3.63 12.50 8.90
N ASP A 46 -4.92 12.81 8.82
CA ASP A 46 -5.95 11.79 8.57
C ASP A 46 -5.85 11.34 7.11
N VAL A 47 -5.47 10.08 6.92
CA VAL A 47 -5.30 9.45 5.61
C VAL A 47 -6.39 8.41 5.32
N THR A 48 -7.46 8.38 6.12
CA THR A 48 -8.59 7.44 5.99
C THR A 48 -9.29 7.57 4.63
N SER A 49 -9.26 8.77 4.04
CA SER A 49 -9.84 9.05 2.72
C SER A 49 -8.84 9.03 1.57
N LEU A 50 -7.55 8.82 1.86
CA LEU A 50 -6.49 8.82 0.87
C LEU A 50 -6.25 7.41 0.33
N GLU A 51 -5.90 7.33 -0.95
CA GLU A 51 -5.65 6.06 -1.62
C GLU A 51 -4.14 5.71 -1.61
N PRO A 52 -3.75 4.58 -0.99
CA PRO A 52 -2.35 4.16 -0.96
C PRO A 52 -1.87 3.79 -2.37
N GLY A 53 -0.69 4.30 -2.74
CA GLY A 53 -0.10 4.19 -4.08
C GLY A 53 -0.46 5.33 -5.03
N VAL A 54 -1.45 6.16 -4.67
CA VAL A 54 -1.85 7.35 -5.44
C VAL A 54 -1.55 8.61 -4.64
N ASP A 55 -2.12 8.72 -3.44
CA ASP A 55 -1.96 9.88 -2.57
C ASP A 55 -0.77 9.73 -1.61
N TYR A 56 -0.42 8.50 -1.22
CA TYR A 56 0.72 8.25 -0.34
C TYR A 56 1.30 6.84 -0.51
N ILE A 57 2.55 6.63 -0.10
CA ILE A 57 3.16 5.30 0.02
C ILE A 57 3.82 5.12 1.38
N CYS A 58 3.86 3.86 1.84
CA CYS A 58 4.65 3.44 2.98
C CYS A 58 5.90 2.72 2.48
N ASP A 59 7.07 3.35 2.57
CA ASP A 59 8.34 2.70 2.22
C ASP A 59 8.84 1.79 3.34
N GLN A 60 9.71 0.83 3.09
CA GLN A 60 9.91 -0.36 3.95
C GLN A 60 10.49 -0.15 5.36
N THR A 61 10.78 1.09 5.78
CA THR A 61 11.50 1.40 7.02
C THR A 61 10.72 2.37 7.89
N GLY A 62 10.49 2.10 9.19
CA GLY A 62 9.88 3.07 10.11
C GLY A 62 8.41 2.77 10.46
N ASP A 63 7.69 3.80 10.90
CA ASP A 63 6.27 3.74 11.27
C ASP A 63 5.46 4.65 10.32
N CYS A 64 4.51 4.08 9.59
CA CYS A 64 3.83 4.78 8.49
C CYS A 64 2.44 5.25 8.90
N LEU A 65 1.63 4.31 9.39
CA LEU A 65 0.24 4.55 9.76
C LEU A 65 0.01 4.17 11.21
N TYR A 66 -0.89 4.93 11.85
CA TYR A 66 -1.31 4.80 13.24
C TYR A 66 -2.84 4.64 13.31
N ASP A 67 -3.33 3.93 14.32
CA ASP A 67 -4.77 3.76 14.60
C ASP A 67 -5.42 5.00 15.24
N ALA A 68 -4.61 5.94 15.72
CA ALA A 68 -4.98 7.21 16.33
C ALA A 68 -3.80 8.18 16.24
N PRO A 69 -4.00 9.50 16.46
CA PRO A 69 -2.89 10.44 16.57
C PRO A 69 -1.95 10.02 17.71
N ASN A 70 -0.69 9.70 17.38
CA ASN A 70 0.28 9.12 18.32
C ASN A 70 -0.20 7.81 18.99
N GLY A 71 -0.98 7.02 18.24
CA GLY A 71 -1.53 5.73 18.66
C GLY A 71 -0.59 4.55 18.40
N ASN A 72 -1.16 3.37 18.24
CA ASN A 72 -0.39 2.19 17.84
C ASN A 72 -0.12 2.22 16.34
N VAL A 73 1.07 1.76 15.96
CA VAL A 73 1.45 1.59 14.55
C VAL A 73 0.61 0.45 13.94
N VAL A 74 -0.25 0.78 12.98
CA VAL A 74 -1.03 -0.19 12.21
C VAL A 74 -0.29 -0.67 10.97
N GLN A 75 0.61 0.16 10.44
CA GLN A 75 1.46 -0.21 9.31
C GLN A 75 2.87 0.36 9.49
N GLN A 76 3.86 -0.52 9.41
CA GLN A 76 5.27 -0.14 9.40
C GLN A 76 5.66 0.40 8.02
N GLY A 77 6.48 1.44 8.04
CA GLY A 77 7.12 2.03 6.88
C GLY A 77 7.37 3.54 7.01
N THR A 78 8.06 4.17 6.06
CA THR A 78 8.18 5.64 6.02
C THR A 78 6.99 6.14 5.26
N PHE A 79 6.18 7.00 5.87
CA PHE A 79 5.13 7.70 5.15
C PHE A 79 5.74 8.69 4.15
N ILE A 80 5.36 8.56 2.88
CA ILE A 80 5.76 9.46 1.80
C ILE A 80 4.47 9.98 1.17
N ASP A 81 4.24 11.28 1.30
CA ASP A 81 3.16 11.98 0.62
C ASP A 81 3.49 12.08 -0.88
N LEU A 82 2.53 11.74 -1.74
CA LEU A 82 2.65 11.80 -3.19
C LEU A 82 1.83 12.94 -3.82
N ARG A 83 1.13 13.73 -3.01
CA ARG A 83 0.27 14.84 -3.46
C ARG A 83 1.04 16.11 -3.83
#